data_AF-A0A9Q8YXU3-F1
#
_entry.id   AF-A0A9Q8YXU3-F1
#
_cell.length_a   1.000
_cell.length_b   1.000
_cell.length_c   1.000
_cell.angle_alpha   90.00
_cell.angle_beta   90.00
_cell.angle_gamma   90.00
#
_symmetry.space_group_name_H-M   'P 1'
#
loop_
_entity.id
_entity.type
_entity.pdbx_description
1 polymer ?
#
loop_
_entity_poly.entity_id
_entity_poly.type
_entity_poly.pdbx_seq_one_letter_code
_entity_poly.pdbx_strand_id
1 'polypeptide(L)'
;MTKTLEKQALEAYQTVQNLLTLKASVEDIAEALDVLEGGLTMQKVSNVEARAKAYIAALNGISLWSLLQAVKNLIRGEAKGMSTTFVPSCADLAQYCRDLESRLYGVAEKVFIAVENTRNLALGGKRISFMRIGKPSEEQHNSSNSKAA
;
A
#
# COMPACT_ATOMS: atom_id res chain seq x y z
N MET A 1 -20.07 18.86 12.41
CA MET A 1 -20.13 17.39 12.28
C MET A 1 -20.88 16.84 13.48
N THR A 2 -21.72 15.81 13.35
CA THR A 2 -22.41 15.22 14.51
C THR A 2 -21.48 14.23 15.22
N LYS A 3 -21.62 14.06 16.55
CA LYS A 3 -20.81 13.10 17.33
C LYS A 3 -20.84 11.68 16.75
N THR A 4 -21.98 11.26 16.19
CA THR A 4 -22.14 9.97 15.50
C THR A 4 -21.25 9.85 14.27
N LEU A 5 -21.21 10.88 13.43
CA LEU A 5 -20.35 10.89 12.23
C LEU A 5 -18.86 10.89 12.59
N GLU A 6 -18.46 11.58 13.66
CA GLU A 6 -17.07 11.54 14.12
C GLU A 6 -16.66 10.13 14.57
N LYS A 7 -17.53 9.45 15.33
CA LYS A 7 -17.30 8.08 15.78
C LYS A 7 -17.15 7.13 14.59
N GLN A 8 -18.07 7.20 13.63
CA GLN A 8 -18.03 6.37 12.41
C GLN A 8 -16.76 6.62 11.59
N ALA A 9 -16.31 7.86 11.45
CA ALA A 9 -15.10 8.19 10.73
C ALA A 9 -13.83 7.62 11.38
N LEU A 10 -13.76 7.62 12.72
CA LEU A 10 -12.64 7.04 13.46
C LEU A 10 -12.65 5.52 13.43
N GLU A 11 -13.83 4.90 13.55
CA GLU A 11 -13.98 3.46 13.37
C GLU A 11 -13.52 3.04 11.96
N ALA A 12 -13.93 3.78 10.93
CA ALA A 12 -13.49 3.54 9.55
C ALA A 12 -11.96 3.70 9.39
N TYR A 13 -11.36 4.71 10.02
CA TYR A 13 -9.91 4.87 10.04
C TYR A 13 -9.21 3.66 10.68
N GLN A 14 -9.70 3.18 11.82
CA GLN A 14 -9.15 1.99 12.48
C GLN A 14 -9.31 0.73 11.62
N THR A 15 -10.46 0.56 10.95
CA THR A 15 -10.66 -0.54 9.99
C THR A 15 -9.62 -0.50 8.89
N VAL A 16 -9.33 0.69 8.32
CA VAL A 16 -8.28 0.83 7.30
C VAL A 16 -6.91 0.46 7.85
N GLN A 17 -6.54 0.90 9.06
CA GLN A 17 -5.26 0.52 9.67
C GLN A 17 -5.14 -1.00 9.82
N ASN A 18 -6.22 -1.66 10.27
CA ASN A 18 -6.25 -3.11 10.45
C ASN A 18 -6.09 -3.86 9.11
N LEU A 19 -6.78 -3.41 8.06
CA LEU A 19 -6.67 -3.99 6.72
C LEU A 19 -5.24 -3.92 6.16
N LEU A 20 -4.54 -2.82 6.39
CA LEU A 20 -3.17 -2.61 5.91
C LEU A 20 -2.10 -3.33 6.77
N THR A 21 -2.45 -3.68 8.01
CA THR A 21 -1.56 -4.40 8.94
C THR A 21 -1.51 -5.90 8.64
N LEU A 22 -2.63 -6.50 8.23
CA LEU A 22 -2.68 -7.93 7.88
C LEU A 22 -1.89 -8.19 6.59
N LYS A 23 -0.77 -8.88 6.71
CA LYS A 23 0.13 -9.20 5.58
C LYS A 23 -0.32 -10.47 4.85
N ALA A 24 -0.15 -10.48 3.54
CA ALA A 24 -0.37 -11.67 2.74
C ALA A 24 0.64 -12.76 3.15
N SER A 25 0.13 -13.97 3.37
CA SER A 25 0.95 -15.17 3.56
C SER A 25 1.52 -15.65 2.22
N VAL A 26 2.41 -16.65 2.28
CA VAL A 26 2.94 -17.28 1.06
C VAL A 26 1.82 -17.99 0.30
N GLU A 27 0.88 -18.59 1.04
CA GLU A 27 -0.30 -19.26 0.51
C GLU A 27 -1.23 -18.28 -0.19
N ASP A 28 -1.48 -17.11 0.40
CA ASP A 28 -2.28 -16.03 -0.23
C ASP A 28 -1.63 -15.54 -1.53
N ILE A 29 -0.30 -15.42 -1.54
CA ILE A 29 0.46 -15.01 -2.73
C ILE A 29 0.34 -16.07 -3.83
N ALA A 30 0.46 -17.35 -3.48
CA ALA A 30 0.32 -18.44 -4.44
C ALA A 30 -1.10 -18.47 -5.04
N GLU A 31 -2.13 -18.39 -4.20
CA GLU A 31 -3.53 -18.37 -4.66
C GLU A 31 -3.82 -17.16 -5.56
N ALA A 32 -3.30 -15.98 -5.20
CA ALA A 32 -3.41 -14.78 -6.02
C ALA A 32 -2.78 -14.96 -7.42
N LEU A 33 -1.65 -15.66 -7.51
CA LEU A 33 -1.00 -15.95 -8.78
C LEU A 33 -1.79 -16.98 -9.60
N ASP A 34 -2.35 -18.01 -8.97
CA ASP A 34 -3.20 -18.99 -9.65
C ASP A 34 -4.43 -18.32 -10.29
N VAL A 35 -5.07 -17.38 -9.58
CA VAL A 35 -6.19 -16.59 -10.12
C VAL A 35 -5.75 -15.74 -11.31
N LEU A 36 -4.56 -15.11 -11.25
CA LEU A 36 -4.02 -14.33 -12.35
C LEU A 36 -3.69 -15.20 -13.56
N GLU A 37 -3.12 -16.40 -13.36
CA GLU A 37 -2.85 -17.36 -14.44
C GLU A 37 -4.13 -17.88 -15.09
N GLY A 38 -5.24 -17.96 -14.33
CA GLY A 38 -6.56 -18.33 -14.86
C GLY A 38 -7.22 -17.25 -15.73
N GLY A 39 -6.87 -15.97 -15.53
CA GLY A 39 -7.47 -14.84 -16.26
C GLY A 39 -6.55 -14.13 -17.25
N LEU A 40 -5.24 -14.35 -17.16
CA LEU A 40 -4.22 -13.68 -17.97
C LEU A 40 -3.14 -14.66 -18.45
N THR A 41 -2.45 -14.31 -19.52
CA THR A 41 -1.34 -15.10 -20.06
C THR A 41 -0.08 -14.88 -19.25
N MET A 42 0.47 -15.96 -18.71
CA MET A 42 1.74 -15.93 -18.02
C MET A 42 2.91 -16.00 -19.03
N GLN A 43 3.93 -15.15 -18.84
CA GLN A 43 5.12 -15.20 -19.69
C GLN A 43 5.87 -16.53 -19.50
N LYS A 44 6.31 -17.11 -20.61
CA LYS A 44 7.07 -18.36 -20.60
C LYS A 44 8.47 -18.09 -20.04
N VAL A 45 8.74 -18.64 -18.86
CA VAL A 45 10.06 -18.59 -18.21
C VAL A 45 10.67 -19.98 -18.22
N SER A 46 12.00 -20.06 -18.29
CA SER A 46 12.73 -21.33 -18.23
C SER A 46 12.73 -21.97 -16.84
N ASN A 47 12.53 -21.17 -15.78
CA ASN A 47 12.55 -21.65 -14.40
C ASN A 47 11.31 -21.12 -13.64
N VAL A 48 10.32 -22.00 -13.48
CA VAL A 48 9.04 -21.69 -12.81
C VAL A 48 9.23 -21.48 -11.30
N GLU A 49 10.10 -22.27 -10.67
CA GLU A 49 10.38 -22.17 -9.23
C GLU A 49 11.04 -20.83 -8.87
N ALA A 50 12.01 -20.39 -9.68
CA ALA A 50 12.66 -19.09 -9.51
C ALA A 50 11.65 -17.94 -9.66
N ARG A 51 10.68 -18.05 -10.59
CA ARG A 51 9.61 -17.07 -10.75
C ARG A 51 8.72 -16.99 -9.51
N ALA A 52 8.27 -18.14 -8.98
CA ALA A 52 7.46 -18.17 -7.77
C ALA A 52 8.19 -17.52 -6.58
N LYS A 53 9.47 -17.85 -6.38
CA LYS A 53 10.32 -17.23 -5.35
C LYS A 53 10.46 -15.71 -5.55
N ALA A 54 10.55 -15.23 -6.79
CA ALA A 54 10.62 -13.80 -7.08
C ALA A 54 9.33 -13.06 -6.72
N TYR A 55 8.15 -13.64 -6.96
CA TYR A 55 6.89 -13.05 -6.50
C TYR A 55 6.77 -13.03 -4.98
N ILE A 56 7.09 -14.14 -4.31
CA ILE A 56 7.09 -14.21 -2.84
C ILE A 56 8.01 -13.13 -2.26
N ALA A 57 9.22 -12.99 -2.80
CA ALA A 57 10.17 -11.99 -2.33
C ALA A 57 9.66 -10.55 -2.58
N ALA A 58 9.10 -10.27 -3.75
CA ALA A 58 8.62 -8.93 -4.10
C ALA A 58 7.35 -8.51 -3.34
N LEU A 59 6.48 -9.47 -3.02
CA LEU A 59 5.21 -9.26 -2.33
C LEU A 59 5.32 -9.41 -0.80
N ASN A 60 6.50 -9.75 -0.28
CA ASN A 60 6.71 -9.82 1.16
C ASN A 60 6.41 -8.45 1.82
N GLY A 61 5.58 -8.46 2.86
CA GLY A 61 5.15 -7.27 3.57
C GLY A 61 4.00 -6.49 2.92
N ILE A 62 3.50 -6.92 1.76
CA ILE A 62 2.27 -6.41 1.16
C ILE A 62 1.06 -6.87 1.98
N SER A 63 0.08 -5.99 2.19
CA SER A 63 -1.17 -6.34 2.86
C SER A 63 -2.01 -7.29 2.01
N LEU A 64 -2.69 -8.23 2.67
CA LEU A 64 -3.61 -9.14 1.99
C LEU A 64 -4.68 -8.37 1.20
N TRP A 65 -5.17 -7.27 1.77
CA TRP A 65 -6.16 -6.42 1.10
C TRP A 65 -5.66 -5.87 -0.23
N SER A 66 -4.44 -5.32 -0.26
CA SER A 66 -3.92 -4.69 -1.49
C SER A 66 -3.62 -5.72 -2.56
N LEU A 67 -3.13 -6.90 -2.18
CA LEU A 67 -2.93 -8.03 -3.10
C LEU A 67 -4.26 -8.46 -3.75
N LEU A 68 -5.30 -8.72 -2.95
CA LEU A 68 -6.60 -9.14 -3.48
C LEU A 68 -7.27 -8.06 -4.34
N GLN A 69 -7.15 -6.79 -3.96
CA GLN A 69 -7.62 -5.68 -4.80
C GLN A 69 -6.81 -5.57 -6.09
N ALA A 70 -5.50 -5.79 -6.05
CA ALA A 70 -4.67 -5.77 -7.25
C ALA A 70 -5.09 -6.84 -8.24
N VAL A 71 -5.25 -8.09 -7.78
CA VAL A 71 -5.73 -9.21 -8.60
C VAL A 71 -7.07 -8.89 -9.23
N LYS A 72 -8.04 -8.42 -8.43
CA LYS A 72 -9.36 -8.04 -8.91
C LYS A 72 -9.30 -6.96 -10.00
N ASN A 73 -8.51 -5.91 -9.80
CA ASN A 73 -8.39 -4.83 -10.77
C ASN A 73 -7.72 -5.30 -12.06
N LEU A 74 -6.72 -6.17 -11.98
CA LEU A 74 -6.03 -6.75 -13.14
C LEU A 74 -6.97 -7.61 -13.98
N ILE A 75 -7.68 -8.54 -13.35
CA ILE A 75 -8.64 -9.43 -14.04
C ILE A 75 -9.78 -8.64 -14.71
N ARG A 76 -10.18 -7.51 -14.13
CA ARG A 76 -11.21 -6.63 -14.70
C ARG A 76 -10.69 -5.66 -15.76
N GLY A 77 -9.38 -5.60 -15.99
CA GLY A 77 -8.76 -4.59 -16.85
C GLY A 77 -8.85 -3.16 -16.30
N GLU A 78 -9.06 -3.01 -14.99
CA GLU A 78 -9.17 -1.72 -14.28
C GLU A 78 -7.80 -1.19 -13.80
N ALA A 79 -6.76 -2.03 -13.86
CA ALA A 79 -5.39 -1.67 -13.52
C ALA A 79 -4.74 -0.79 -14.61
N LYS A 80 -4.97 0.53 -14.54
CA LYS A 80 -4.39 1.51 -15.50
C LYS A 80 -2.88 1.37 -15.61
N GLY A 81 -2.38 1.33 -16.85
CA GLY A 81 -0.95 1.20 -17.14
C GLY A 81 -0.41 -0.22 -17.09
N MET A 82 -1.25 -1.21 -16.75
CA MET A 82 -0.90 -2.63 -16.79
C MET A 82 -1.46 -3.30 -18.05
N SER A 83 -0.85 -4.42 -18.43
CA SER A 83 -1.35 -5.27 -19.50
C SER A 83 -2.69 -5.90 -19.10
N THR A 84 -3.66 -5.90 -20.03
CA THR A 84 -4.92 -6.65 -19.89
C THR A 84 -4.80 -8.08 -20.41
N THR A 85 -3.63 -8.47 -20.91
CA THR A 85 -3.39 -9.77 -21.53
C THR A 85 -2.35 -10.58 -20.78
N PHE A 86 -1.34 -9.93 -20.21
CA PHE A 86 -0.21 -10.59 -19.57
C PHE A 86 -0.21 -10.36 -18.07
N VAL A 87 0.15 -11.39 -17.31
CA VAL A 87 0.40 -11.26 -15.87
C VAL A 87 1.52 -10.24 -15.65
N PRO A 88 1.36 -9.25 -14.75
CA PRO A 88 2.39 -8.24 -14.48
C PRO A 88 3.64 -8.88 -13.88
N SER A 89 4.81 -8.26 -14.09
CA SER A 89 6.03 -8.68 -13.42
C SER A 89 5.88 -8.61 -11.89
N CYS A 90 6.71 -9.34 -11.13
CA CYS A 90 6.67 -9.28 -9.68
C CYS A 90 6.93 -7.86 -9.14
N ALA A 91 7.79 -7.09 -9.81
CA ALA A 91 8.06 -5.70 -9.47
C ALA A 91 6.85 -4.80 -9.72
N ASP A 92 6.20 -4.94 -10.88
CA ASP A 92 5.03 -4.14 -11.25
C ASP A 92 3.83 -4.44 -10.34
N LEU A 93 3.59 -5.72 -10.06
CA LEU A 93 2.52 -6.13 -9.15
C LEU A 93 2.75 -5.59 -7.74
N ALA A 94 3.98 -5.73 -7.22
CA ALA A 94 4.32 -5.23 -5.89
C ALA A 94 4.20 -3.70 -5.81
N GLN A 95 4.63 -2.97 -6.86
CA GLN A 95 4.48 -1.52 -6.90
C GLN A 95 3.01 -1.11 -6.92
N TYR A 96 2.19 -1.77 -7.74
CA TYR A 96 0.76 -1.50 -7.79
C TYR A 96 0.09 -1.73 -6.43
N CYS A 97 0.45 -2.81 -5.72
CA CYS A 97 -0.05 -3.06 -4.37
C CYS A 97 0.34 -1.93 -3.41
N ARG A 98 1.61 -1.49 -3.40
CA ARG A 98 2.07 -0.36 -2.56
C ARG A 98 1.33 0.94 -2.87
N ASP A 99 1.04 1.21 -4.13
CA ASP A 99 0.28 2.39 -4.55
C ASP A 99 -1.17 2.34 -4.04
N LEU A 100 -1.79 1.15 -4.05
CA LEU A 100 -3.12 0.95 -3.45
C LEU A 100 -3.11 1.23 -1.95
N GLU A 101 -2.11 0.72 -1.22
CA GLU A 101 -1.96 0.94 0.23
C GLU A 101 -1.74 2.40 0.55
N SER A 102 -0.79 3.05 -0.15
CA SER A 102 -0.47 4.46 0.04
C SER A 102 -1.69 5.35 -0.21
N ARG A 103 -2.44 5.08 -1.27
CA ARG A 103 -3.66 5.83 -1.60
C ARG A 103 -4.74 5.63 -0.53
N LEU A 104 -4.99 4.40 -0.09
CA LEU A 104 -6.00 4.12 0.92
C LEU A 104 -5.63 4.77 2.27
N TYR A 105 -4.38 4.59 2.69
CA TYR A 105 -3.85 5.20 3.92
C TYR A 105 -3.95 6.73 3.86
N GLY A 106 -3.48 7.35 2.77
CA GLY A 106 -3.49 8.80 2.63
C GLY A 106 -4.90 9.41 2.61
N VAL A 107 -5.91 8.69 2.10
CA VAL A 107 -7.31 9.11 2.21
C VAL A 107 -7.81 8.99 3.65
N ALA A 108 -7.55 7.86 4.31
CA ALA A 108 -7.98 7.62 5.68
C ALA A 108 -7.35 8.61 6.67
N GLU A 109 -6.05 8.91 6.51
CA GLU A 109 -5.32 9.88 7.31
C GLU A 109 -5.91 11.29 7.18
N LYS A 110 -6.25 11.73 5.96
CA LYS A 110 -6.92 13.02 5.73
C LYS A 110 -8.27 13.10 6.45
N VAL A 111 -9.05 12.02 6.44
CA VAL A 111 -10.32 11.94 7.16
C VAL A 111 -10.10 12.03 8.67
N PHE A 112 -9.17 11.24 9.21
CA PHE A 112 -8.81 11.28 10.62
C PHE A 112 -8.41 12.69 11.08
N ILE A 113 -7.51 13.34 10.33
CA ILE A 113 -7.06 14.71 10.62
C ILE A 113 -8.22 15.71 10.55
N ALA A 114 -9.16 15.56 9.62
CA ALA A 114 -10.32 16.43 9.53
C ALA A 114 -11.23 16.29 10.77
N VAL A 115 -11.42 15.06 11.26
CA VAL A 115 -12.19 14.78 12.48
C VAL A 115 -11.52 15.39 13.70
N GLU A 116 -10.23 15.14 13.90
CA GLU A 116 -9.49 15.66 15.05
C GLU A 116 -9.39 17.19 15.04
N ASN A 117 -9.24 17.80 13.86
CA ASN A 117 -9.29 19.26 13.73
C ASN A 117 -10.66 19.84 14.10
N THR A 118 -11.74 19.17 13.71
CA THR A 118 -13.10 19.59 14.07
C THR A 118 -13.29 19.58 15.58
N ARG A 119 -12.81 18.52 16.26
CA ARG A 119 -12.85 18.40 17.71
C ARG A 119 -12.01 19.46 18.41
N ASN A 120 -10.77 19.65 17.96
CA ASN A 120 -9.86 20.63 18.56
C ASN A 120 -10.41 22.05 18.45
N LEU A 121 -10.99 22.43 17.31
CA LEU A 121 -11.62 23.74 17.14
C LEU A 121 -12.84 23.91 18.05
N ALA A 122 -13.65 22.87 18.24
CA ALA A 122 -14.78 22.90 19.17
C ALA A 122 -14.35 23.09 20.64
N LEU A 123 -13.12 22.69 20.98
CA LEU A 123 -12.50 22.89 22.29
C LEU A 123 -11.72 24.20 22.41
N GLY A 124 -11.76 25.09 21.40
CA GLY A 124 -11.01 26.35 21.38
C GLY A 124 -9.52 26.20 21.06
N GLY A 125 -9.09 25.01 20.62
CA GLY A 125 -7.71 24.71 20.23
C GLY A 125 -7.34 25.16 18.81
N LYS A 126 -6.08 24.90 18.41
CA LYS A 126 -5.55 25.20 17.07
C LYS A 126 -5.61 23.97 16.15
N ARG A 127 -5.64 24.20 14.84
CA ARG A 127 -5.62 23.16 13.81
C ARG A 127 -4.27 22.43 13.78
N ILE A 128 -4.31 21.10 13.75
CA ILE A 128 -3.16 20.22 13.49
C ILE A 128 -2.78 20.32 12.01
N SER A 129 -1.48 20.51 11.71
CA SER A 129 -0.93 20.57 10.34
C SER A 129 0.00 19.39 10.02
N PHE A 130 0.08 19.05 8.74
CA PHE A 130 0.69 17.84 8.14
C PHE A 130 2.22 17.68 8.26
N MET A 131 2.98 18.65 8.80
CA MET A 131 4.45 18.64 8.62
C MET A 131 5.25 17.65 9.50
N ARG A 132 4.64 16.75 10.28
CA ARG A 132 5.36 15.99 11.34
C ARG A 132 5.17 14.48 11.40
N ILE A 133 4.65 13.81 10.38
CA ILE A 133 4.75 12.34 10.31
C ILE A 133 5.75 12.03 9.19
N GLY A 134 7.01 11.85 9.61
CA GLY A 134 8.19 11.91 8.76
C GLY A 134 8.23 10.87 7.64
N LYS A 135 8.79 11.29 6.50
CA LYS A 135 9.58 10.37 5.67
C LYS A 135 10.63 9.71 6.57
N PRO A 136 10.93 8.40 6.41
CA PRO A 136 12.10 7.81 7.07
C PRO A 136 13.30 8.66 6.67
N SER A 137 14.03 9.18 7.66
CA SER A 137 15.23 9.96 7.44
C SER A 137 16.23 9.10 6.69
N GLU A 138 16.52 9.45 5.45
CA GLU A 138 17.77 9.03 4.83
C GLU A 138 18.89 9.62 5.68
N GLU A 139 19.69 8.76 6.29
CA GLU A 139 20.90 9.13 7.02
C GLU A 139 21.81 9.92 6.08
N GLN A 140 21.93 11.23 6.31
CA GLN A 140 22.95 12.05 5.69
C GLN A 140 24.31 11.66 6.29
N HIS A 141 25.03 10.76 5.62
CA HIS A 141 26.46 10.62 5.83
C HIS A 141 27.17 11.87 5.27
N ASN A 142 27.32 12.88 6.11
CA ASN A 142 28.37 13.89 5.97
C ASN A 142 29.66 13.30 6.55
N SER A 143 30.60 12.90 5.70
CA SER A 143 32.01 12.91 6.08
C SER A 143 32.72 14.00 5.27
N SER A 144 33.16 14.98 6.04
CA SER A 144 33.79 16.22 5.66
C SER A 144 35.13 15.99 4.98
N ASN A 145 35.40 16.79 3.94
CA ASN A 145 36.74 17.06 3.44
C ASN A 145 37.68 17.48 4.58
N SER A 146 38.78 16.74 4.74
CA SER A 146 40.00 17.24 5.35
C SER A 146 41.09 17.30 4.28
N LYS A 147 41.22 18.49 3.66
CA LYS A 147 42.50 18.93 3.10
C LYS A 147 43.39 19.32 4.27
N ALA A 148 44.54 18.66 4.39
CA ALA A 148 45.72 19.20 5.06
C ALA A 148 46.86 19.18 4.05
N ALA A 149 47.68 20.24 4.12
CA ALA A 149 48.73 20.65 3.20
C ALA A 149 49.89 19.64 3.09
#